data_AF-A0A8T4MR21-F1
#
_entry.id   AF-A0A8T4MR21-F1
#
_cell.length_a   1.000
_cell.length_b   1.000
_cell.length_c   1.000
_cell.angle_alpha   90.00
_cell.angle_beta   90.00
_cell.angle_gamma   90.00
#
_symmetry.space_group_name_H-M   'P 1'
#
loop_
_entity.id
_entity.type
_entity.pdbx_description
1 polymer ?
#
loop_
_entity_poly.entity_id
_entity_poly.type
_entity_poly.pdbx_seq_one_letter_code
_entity_poly.pdbx_strand_id
1 'polypeptide(L)'
;MEKQKEVNKIISNARKSIGKFCIEECNAYCCRKGYILINERQLNLLVEEKEQIELKKENKLKELSFSGKFMLDFSNYLGGCPKLKGTKCSIHSSLERPKVCQEFPIFLLGNNLRISSKCPAHQKNMFFPFIKQLEGLGCELTED
;
A
#
# COMPACT_ATOMS: atom_id res chain seq x y z
N MET A 1 -21.65 14.91 -5.52
CA MET A 1 -20.77 14.16 -6.47
C MET A 1 -19.44 14.88 -6.72
N GLU A 2 -19.42 16.21 -6.81
CA GLU A 2 -18.19 17.01 -7.01
C GLU A 2 -17.23 16.93 -5.82
N LYS A 3 -17.75 17.08 -4.59
CA LYS A 3 -16.97 16.93 -3.35
C LYS A 3 -16.17 15.62 -3.29
N GLN A 4 -16.79 14.49 -3.65
CA GLN A 4 -16.09 13.19 -3.64
C GLN A 4 -14.97 13.12 -4.68
N LYS A 5 -15.17 13.71 -5.87
CA LYS A 5 -14.13 13.79 -6.90
C LYS A 5 -12.95 14.63 -6.43
N GLU A 6 -13.23 15.73 -5.73
CA GLU A 6 -12.21 16.61 -5.16
C GLU A 6 -11.40 15.92 -4.06
N VAL A 7 -12.07 15.27 -3.11
CA VAL A 7 -11.42 14.45 -2.06
C VAL A 7 -10.49 13.40 -2.69
N ASN A 8 -10.99 12.65 -3.68
CA ASN A 8 -10.20 11.64 -4.37
C ASN A 8 -8.98 12.25 -5.09
N LYS A 9 -9.11 13.46 -5.65
CA LYS A 9 -8.02 14.18 -6.31
C LYS A 9 -6.94 14.59 -5.30
N ILE A 10 -7.33 15.14 -4.15
CA ILE A 10 -6.40 15.55 -3.09
C ILE A 10 -5.62 14.34 -2.57
N ILE A 11 -6.31 13.23 -2.28
CA ILE A 11 -5.67 11.98 -1.82
C ILE A 11 -4.70 11.43 -2.88
N SER A 12 -5.11 11.42 -4.15
CA SER A 12 -4.24 10.99 -5.25
C SER A 12 -2.97 11.85 -5.34
N ASN A 13 -3.11 13.17 -5.21
CA ASN A 13 -1.97 14.09 -5.20
C ASN A 13 -1.07 13.88 -3.98
N ALA A 14 -1.65 13.66 -2.81
CA ALA A 14 -0.91 13.38 -1.57
C ALA A 14 -0.09 12.08 -1.69
N ARG A 15 -0.66 11.01 -2.26
CA ARG A 15 0.09 9.76 -2.49
C ARG A 15 1.22 9.94 -3.51
N LYS A 16 1.01 10.77 -4.54
CA LYS A 16 2.03 11.07 -5.55
C LYS A 16 3.16 11.95 -5.01
N SER A 17 2.86 12.89 -4.11
CA SER A 17 3.84 13.88 -3.63
C SER A 17 5.02 13.25 -2.90
N ILE A 18 4.84 12.07 -2.31
CA ILE A 18 5.90 11.32 -1.62
C ILE A 18 6.69 10.37 -2.52
N GLY A 19 6.41 10.30 -3.83
CA GLY A 19 7.02 9.32 -4.73
C GLY A 19 8.56 9.37 -4.71
N LYS A 20 9.15 10.56 -4.75
CA LYS A 20 10.60 10.77 -4.64
C LYS A 20 11.14 10.28 -3.29
N PHE A 21 10.50 10.70 -2.21
CA PHE A 21 10.85 10.28 -0.85
C PHE A 21 10.79 8.75 -0.69
N CYS A 22 9.77 8.09 -1.24
CA CYS A 22 9.64 6.64 -1.22
C CYS A 22 10.82 5.93 -1.88
N ILE A 23 11.32 6.46 -3.01
CA ILE A 23 12.35 5.81 -3.83
C ILE A 23 13.76 6.12 -3.30
N GLU A 24 14.01 7.36 -2.89
CA GLU A 24 15.37 7.86 -2.62
C GLU A 24 15.72 7.89 -1.13
N GLU A 25 14.75 8.14 -0.24
CA GLU A 25 15.02 8.25 1.21
C GLU A 25 14.49 7.04 1.99
N CYS A 26 13.20 6.74 1.83
CA CYS A 26 12.52 5.65 2.52
C CYS A 26 12.87 4.27 1.94
N ASN A 27 13.44 4.22 0.73
CA ASN A 27 13.85 2.98 0.05
C ASN A 27 12.74 1.92 -0.07
N ALA A 28 11.50 2.38 -0.27
CA ALA A 28 10.29 1.56 -0.35
C ALA A 28 10.12 0.63 0.86
N TYR A 29 10.39 1.12 2.07
CA TYR A 29 10.40 0.33 3.31
C TYR A 29 9.12 -0.51 3.53
N CYS A 30 7.94 0.03 3.24
CA CYS A 30 6.68 -0.71 3.35
C CYS A 30 6.58 -1.92 2.40
N CYS A 31 7.27 -1.89 1.27
CA CYS A 31 7.37 -3.02 0.34
C CYS A 31 8.39 -4.07 0.79
N ARG A 32 9.04 -3.90 1.94
CA ARG A 32 10.07 -4.81 2.48
C ARG A 32 9.71 -5.37 3.87
N LYS A 33 8.48 -5.13 4.33
CA LYS A 33 8.06 -5.48 5.69
C LYS A 33 6.58 -5.82 5.75
N GLY A 34 6.21 -6.56 6.80
CA GLY A 34 4.83 -6.92 7.08
C GLY A 34 4.24 -7.83 6.00
N TYR A 35 2.92 -7.94 6.00
CA TYR A 35 2.19 -8.77 5.05
C TYR A 35 1.04 -7.99 4.44
N ILE A 36 0.53 -8.51 3.32
CA ILE A 36 -0.72 -8.06 2.72
C ILE A 36 -1.68 -9.22 2.54
N LEU A 37 -2.97 -8.91 2.54
CA LEU A 37 -4.01 -9.85 2.15
C LEU A 37 -4.38 -9.62 0.69
N ILE A 38 -4.34 -10.68 -0.10
CA ILE A 38 -4.57 -10.67 -1.55
C ILE A 38 -5.52 -11.78 -1.95
N ASN A 39 -6.24 -11.60 -3.05
CA ASN A 39 -7.00 -12.69 -3.67
C ASN A 39 -6.12 -13.45 -4.69
N GLU A 40 -6.66 -14.53 -5.27
CA GLU A 40 -5.95 -15.35 -6.25
C GLU A 40 -5.46 -14.56 -7.48
N ARG A 41 -6.29 -13.66 -8.02
CA ARG A 41 -5.89 -12.79 -9.16
C ARG A 41 -4.68 -11.93 -8.81
N GLN A 42 -4.69 -11.32 -7.62
CA GLN A 42 -3.59 -10.50 -7.13
C GLN A 42 -2.35 -11.32 -6.81
N LEU A 43 -2.52 -12.56 -6.33
CA LEU A 43 -1.42 -13.50 -6.13
C LEU A 43 -0.71 -13.80 -7.45
N ASN A 44 -1.47 -14.14 -8.49
CA ASN A 44 -0.92 -14.44 -9.82
C ASN A 44 -0.29 -13.20 -10.49
N LEU A 45 -0.75 -11.99 -10.15
CA LEU A 45 -0.09 -10.75 -10.56
C LEU A 45 1.26 -10.53 -9.86
N LEU A 46 1.33 -10.87 -8.57
CA LEU A 46 2.48 -10.59 -7.71
C LEU A 46 3.56 -11.67 -7.77
N VAL A 47 3.20 -12.92 -8.05
CA VAL A 47 4.07 -14.07 -7.84
C VAL A 47 3.80 -15.13 -8.91
N GLU A 48 4.85 -15.57 -9.61
CA GLU A 48 4.76 -16.69 -10.56
C GLU A 48 4.53 -18.02 -9.84
N GLU A 49 3.90 -18.99 -10.49
CA GLU A 49 3.54 -20.29 -9.87
C GLU A 49 4.72 -20.99 -9.19
N LYS A 50 5.91 -20.98 -9.81
CA LYS A 50 7.14 -21.53 -9.23
C LYS A 50 7.54 -20.83 -7.92
N GLU A 51 7.42 -19.50 -7.87
CA GLU A 51 7.75 -18.68 -6.70
C GLU A 51 6.71 -18.88 -5.59
N GLN A 52 5.45 -19.14 -5.95
CA GLN A 52 4.40 -19.45 -4.97
C GLN A 52 4.72 -20.73 -4.20
N ILE A 53 5.28 -21.75 -4.85
CA ILE A 53 5.71 -23.00 -4.21
C ILE A 53 6.80 -22.72 -3.17
N GLU A 54 7.80 -21.90 -3.52
CA GLU A 54 8.89 -21.52 -2.62
C GLU A 54 8.36 -20.72 -1.42
N LEU A 55 7.53 -19.70 -1.67
CA LEU A 55 6.94 -18.88 -0.61
C LEU A 55 6.05 -19.71 0.33
N LYS A 56 5.34 -20.72 -0.16
CA LYS A 56 4.57 -21.65 0.69
C LYS A 56 5.50 -22.47 1.60
N LYS A 57 6.61 -23.00 1.06
CA LYS A 57 7.61 -23.77 1.85
C LYS A 57 8.23 -22.91 2.94
N GLU A 58 8.43 -21.62 2.68
CA GLU A 58 8.98 -20.65 3.63
C GLU A 58 7.94 -20.04 4.60
N ASN A 59 6.69 -20.49 4.56
CA ASN A 59 5.57 -19.91 5.31
C ASN A 59 5.31 -18.41 5.03
N LYS A 60 5.75 -17.91 3.86
CA LYS A 60 5.55 -16.53 3.40
C LYS A 60 4.27 -16.35 2.58
N LEU A 61 3.74 -17.44 2.04
CA LEU A 61 2.43 -17.46 1.40
C LEU A 61 1.53 -18.44 2.14
N LYS A 62 0.51 -17.91 2.82
CA LYS A 62 -0.47 -18.72 3.55
C LYS A 62 -1.87 -18.46 3.02
N GLU A 63 -2.57 -19.53 2.65
CA GLU A 63 -3.99 -19.45 2.33
C GLU A 63 -4.80 -19.27 3.63
N LEU A 64 -5.71 -18.30 3.64
CA LEU A 64 -6.64 -18.08 4.73
C LEU A 64 -7.92 -18.86 4.42
N SER A 65 -8.03 -20.04 5.02
CA SER A 65 -9.13 -21.00 4.82
C SER A 65 -10.50 -20.31 4.77
N PHE A 66 -11.37 -20.77 3.86
CA PHE A 66 -12.76 -20.31 3.67
C PHE A 66 -12.96 -18.88 3.12
N SER A 67 -11.89 -18.12 2.86
CA SER A 67 -12.02 -16.72 2.38
C SER A 67 -11.62 -16.49 0.93
N GLY A 68 -10.94 -17.46 0.29
CA GLY A 68 -10.31 -17.28 -1.03
C GLY A 68 -9.20 -16.21 -1.03
N LYS A 69 -8.67 -15.87 0.15
CA LYS A 69 -7.59 -14.90 0.32
C LYS A 69 -6.31 -15.59 0.75
N PHE A 70 -5.21 -14.95 0.39
CA PHE A 70 -3.86 -15.34 0.75
C PHE A 70 -3.24 -14.21 1.56
N MET A 71 -2.49 -14.59 2.58
CA MET A 71 -1.54 -13.72 3.26
C MET A 71 -0.19 -13.88 2.58
N LEU A 72 0.34 -12.79 2.04
CA LEU A 72 1.68 -12.73 1.47
C LEU A 72 2.56 -11.85 2.35
N ASP A 73 3.56 -12.46 2.98
CA ASP A 73 4.49 -11.83 3.91
C ASP A 73 5.77 -11.38 3.17
N PHE A 74 6.11 -10.11 3.36
CA PHE A 74 7.29 -9.44 2.80
C PHE A 74 8.44 -9.30 3.81
N SER A 75 8.25 -9.72 5.06
CA SER A 75 9.31 -9.71 6.07
C SER A 75 10.41 -10.75 5.72
N ASN A 76 11.69 -10.40 5.91
CA ASN A 76 12.85 -11.10 5.32
C ASN A 76 13.07 -12.56 5.77
N TYR A 77 13.69 -13.45 4.96
CA TYR A 77 15.11 -13.45 4.53
C TYR A 77 15.43 -13.13 3.04
N LEU A 78 14.47 -13.17 2.09
CA LEU A 78 14.75 -13.11 0.63
C LEU A 78 14.31 -11.84 -0.13
N GLY A 79 14.07 -10.72 0.56
CA GLY A 79 14.01 -9.41 -0.10
C GLY A 79 12.61 -8.93 -0.49
N GLY A 80 11.75 -8.69 0.51
CA GLY A 80 10.55 -7.88 0.34
C GLY A 80 9.52 -8.38 -0.68
N CYS A 81 8.75 -7.45 -1.22
CA CYS A 81 7.73 -7.71 -2.24
C CYS A 81 8.37 -8.24 -3.54
N PRO A 82 7.89 -9.35 -4.12
CA PRO A 82 8.46 -9.93 -5.34
C PRO A 82 8.47 -9.00 -6.56
N LYS A 83 7.56 -8.00 -6.59
CA LYS A 83 7.50 -6.97 -7.65
C LYS A 83 8.33 -5.72 -7.35
N LEU A 84 9.10 -5.71 -6.26
CA LEU A 84 10.06 -4.64 -5.95
C LEU A 84 11.39 -4.91 -6.65
N LYS A 85 11.81 -4.04 -7.57
CA LYS A 85 13.11 -4.08 -8.24
C LYS A 85 13.92 -2.86 -7.80
N GLY A 86 14.96 -3.07 -7.00
CA GLY A 86 15.61 -1.98 -6.28
C GLY A 86 14.62 -1.31 -5.32
N THR A 87 14.30 -0.03 -5.54
CA THR A 87 13.28 0.72 -4.80
C THR A 87 12.02 1.02 -5.62
N LYS A 88 11.91 0.44 -6.83
CA LYS A 88 10.80 0.68 -7.77
C LYS A 88 9.87 -0.53 -7.84
N CYS A 89 8.56 -0.29 -7.87
CA CYS A 89 7.56 -1.33 -8.04
C CYS A 89 7.27 -1.56 -9.53
N SER A 90 7.48 -2.78 -10.04
CA SER A 90 7.28 -3.11 -11.45
C SER A 90 5.82 -3.10 -11.89
N ILE A 91 4.88 -3.19 -10.94
CA ILE A 91 3.43 -3.15 -11.20
C ILE A 91 2.78 -1.85 -10.72
N HIS A 92 3.57 -0.77 -10.52
CA HIS A 92 3.06 0.47 -9.91
C HIS A 92 1.86 1.06 -10.68
N SER A 93 1.85 0.98 -12.00
CA SER A 93 0.78 1.48 -12.88
C SER A 93 -0.38 0.51 -13.07
N SER A 94 -0.27 -0.75 -12.59
CA SER A 94 -1.32 -1.74 -12.78
C SER A 94 -2.56 -1.39 -11.95
N LEU A 95 -3.72 -1.35 -12.59
CA LEU A 95 -5.02 -1.21 -11.90
C LEU A 95 -5.37 -2.45 -11.07
N GLU A 96 -4.74 -3.58 -11.35
CA GLU A 96 -4.95 -4.84 -10.64
C GLU A 96 -4.04 -5.01 -9.41
N ARG A 97 -3.11 -4.07 -9.19
CA ARG A 97 -2.26 -4.08 -7.99
C ARG A 97 -3.15 -4.12 -6.74
N PRO A 98 -2.73 -4.78 -5.64
CA PRO A 98 -3.57 -4.93 -4.46
C PRO A 98 -4.15 -3.60 -3.96
N LYS A 99 -5.44 -3.59 -3.59
CA LYS A 99 -6.13 -2.36 -3.15
C LYS A 99 -5.36 -1.62 -2.05
N VAL A 100 -4.84 -2.36 -1.08
CA VAL A 100 -3.98 -1.81 -0.02
C VAL A 100 -2.74 -1.09 -0.57
N CYS A 101 -2.10 -1.62 -1.61
CA CYS A 101 -0.96 -0.98 -2.28
C CYS A 101 -1.37 0.29 -3.06
N GLN A 102 -2.62 0.37 -3.53
CA GLN A 102 -3.14 1.58 -4.21
C GLN A 102 -3.44 2.71 -3.23
N GLU A 103 -3.87 2.32 -2.03
CA GLU A 103 -4.37 3.24 -1.03
C GLU A 103 -3.28 3.70 -0.06
N PHE A 104 -2.29 2.85 0.23
CA PHE A 104 -1.21 3.20 1.13
C PHE A 104 -0.46 4.48 0.67
N PRO A 105 -0.10 5.39 1.59
CA PRO A 105 -0.31 5.32 3.05
C PRO A 105 -1.60 5.96 3.57
N ILE A 106 -2.47 6.48 2.69
CA ILE A 106 -3.65 7.28 3.05
C ILE A 106 -4.92 6.53 2.65
N PHE A 107 -5.70 6.06 3.61
CA PHE A 107 -6.95 5.33 3.40
C PHE A 107 -8.14 6.24 3.65
N LEU A 108 -9.20 6.06 2.88
CA LEU A 108 -10.46 6.80 3.04
C LEU A 108 -11.62 5.80 3.13
N LEU A 109 -12.36 5.85 4.23
CA LEU A 109 -13.57 5.05 4.44
C LEU A 109 -14.73 5.99 4.80
N GLY A 110 -15.60 6.26 3.83
CA GLY A 110 -16.58 7.34 3.97
C GLY A 110 -15.85 8.68 4.11
N ASN A 111 -16.04 9.35 5.24
CA ASN A 111 -15.33 10.59 5.57
C ASN A 111 -14.10 10.36 6.46
N ASN A 112 -13.87 9.13 6.91
CA ASN A 112 -12.76 8.81 7.82
C ASN A 112 -11.47 8.67 7.03
N LEU A 113 -10.54 9.57 7.29
CA LEU A 113 -9.20 9.59 6.77
C LEU A 113 -8.28 8.87 7.76
N ARG A 114 -7.62 7.80 7.31
CA ARG A 114 -6.63 7.08 8.09
C ARG A 114 -5.29 7.15 7.37
N ILE A 115 -4.24 7.56 8.08
CA ILE A 115 -2.88 7.60 7.51
C ILE A 115 -2.02 6.66 8.33
N SER A 116 -1.30 5.76 7.64
CA SER A 116 -0.47 4.78 8.35
C SER A 116 0.62 5.48 9.16
N SER A 117 0.55 5.33 10.49
CA SER A 117 1.54 5.77 11.47
C SER A 117 2.93 5.15 11.24
N LYS A 118 2.98 4.05 10.49
CA LYS A 118 4.20 3.31 10.12
C LYS A 118 4.82 3.80 8.82
N CYS A 119 4.24 4.80 8.15
CA CYS A 119 4.82 5.43 6.96
C CYS A 119 5.81 6.52 7.37
N PRO A 120 7.10 6.44 7.00
CA PRO A 120 8.08 7.48 7.34
C PRO A 120 7.72 8.86 6.78
N ALA A 121 7.03 8.94 5.63
CA ALA A 121 6.57 10.22 5.07
C ALA A 121 5.51 10.89 5.96
N HIS A 122 4.63 10.07 6.57
CA HIS A 122 3.67 10.58 7.53
C HIS A 122 4.35 11.07 8.81
N GLN A 123 5.32 10.30 9.32
CA GLN A 123 6.11 10.67 10.51
C GLN A 123 6.91 11.97 10.30
N LYS A 124 7.32 12.26 9.06
CA LYS A 124 7.94 13.54 8.66
C LYS A 124 6.92 14.65 8.35
N ASN A 125 5.64 14.46 8.68
CA ASN A 125 4.56 15.42 8.47
C ASN A 125 4.34 15.87 7.00
N MET A 126 4.77 15.06 6.02
CA MET A 126 4.72 15.43 4.59
C MET A 126 3.29 15.53 4.02
N PHE A 127 2.30 14.98 4.74
CA PHE A 127 0.89 15.03 4.32
C PHE A 127 0.13 16.22 4.90
N PHE A 128 0.72 17.02 5.79
CA PHE A 128 0.02 18.08 6.52
C PHE A 128 -0.80 19.03 5.63
N PRO A 129 -0.29 19.55 4.49
CA PRO A 129 -1.08 20.44 3.65
C PRO A 129 -2.31 19.75 3.06
N PHE A 130 -2.19 18.47 2.70
CA PHE A 130 -3.30 17.68 2.14
C PHE A 130 -4.32 17.31 3.20
N ILE A 131 -3.87 17.01 4.43
CA ILE A 131 -4.75 16.75 5.58
C ILE A 131 -5.62 17.98 5.84
N LYS A 132 -5.04 19.18 5.88
CA LYS A 132 -5.79 20.43 6.09
C LYS A 132 -6.83 20.69 5.00
N GLN A 133 -6.50 20.39 3.74
CA GLN A 133 -7.47 20.49 2.64
C GLN A 133 -8.63 19.49 2.81
N LEU A 134 -8.34 18.25 3.22
CA LEU A 134 -9.34 17.22 3.44
C LEU A 134 -10.24 17.53 4.64
N GLU A 135 -9.68 18.04 5.74
CA GLU A 135 -10.44 18.53 6.90
C GLU A 135 -11.39 19.67 6.51
N GLY A 136 -10.95 20.61 5.66
CA GLY A 136 -11.81 21.67 5.12
C GLY A 136 -12.97 21.14 4.27
N LEU A 137 -12.85 19.92 3.74
CA LEU A 137 -13.93 19.20 3.05
C LEU A 137 -14.70 18.27 4.01
N GLY A 138 -14.50 18.35 5.33
CA GLY A 138 -15.22 17.54 6.31
C GLY A 138 -14.81 16.07 6.33
N CYS A 139 -13.57 15.75 5.93
CA CYS A 139 -12.95 14.48 6.27
C CYS A 139 -12.36 14.53 7.67
N GLU A 140 -12.46 13.44 8.42
CA GLU A 140 -12.00 13.35 9.81
C GLU A 140 -10.77 12.45 9.89
N LEU A 141 -9.66 12.98 10.43
CA LEU A 141 -8.48 12.17 10.69
C LEU A 141 -8.75 11.27 11.89
N THR A 142 -8.75 9.96 11.65
CA THR A 142 -8.86 8.94 12.70
C THR A 142 -7.48 8.41 13.05
N GLU A 143 -7.21 8.21 14.34
CA GLU A 143 -6.00 7.53 14.80
C GLU A 143 -5.95 6.06 14.32
N ASP A 144 -4.73 5.54 14.23
CA ASP A 144 -4.36 4.28 13.56
C ASP A 144 -4.57 3.04 14.44
#